data_AF-A0A6I3ZZP0-F1
#
_entry.id   AF-A0A6I3ZZP0-F1
#
_cell.length_a   1.000
_cell.length_b   1.000
_cell.length_c   1.000
_cell.angle_alpha   90.00
_cell.angle_beta   90.00
_cell.angle_gamma   90.00
#
_symmetry.space_group_name_H-M   'P 1'
#
loop_
_entity.id
_entity.type
_entity.pdbx_description
1 polymer ?
#
loop_
_entity_poly.entity_id
_entity_poly.type
_entity_poly.pdbx_seq_one_letter_code
_entity_poly.pdbx_strand_id
1 'polypeptide(L)'
;MSPALLLAVAVLVATQPDGARRLEYRKHLAGPGSRGGPTLLRSVAAAVAVVSLVVLPLPVLLAGAAVVVTAGLRWQRSRRAAACAREAQTLQGALGILVGELRAGAHPVAAFDAAAHEVDGPVAVALGEVAARARLGADVSAGLRAVATSSALPAHWQRLAVYWQLALDHGLAIAPLMRAAERDVVARERFSSRIRAGMAGARTTAAVLSGLPALGIVLGQLIGAHPLRFLLGDGAPVLTVGVVLCCVGLLWSDRIIARAQR
;
A
#
# COMPACT_ATOMS: atom_id res chain seq x y z
N MET A 1 26.04 22.88 1.38
CA MET A 1 24.92 22.29 0.63
C MET A 1 23.73 22.24 1.57
N SER A 2 22.79 23.17 1.39
CA SER A 2 21.88 23.58 2.45
C SER A 2 20.83 22.50 2.76
N PRO A 3 20.56 22.17 4.04
CA PRO A 3 19.52 21.23 4.44
C PRO A 3 18.11 21.61 3.92
N ALA A 4 17.96 22.87 3.50
CA ALA A 4 16.81 23.42 2.78
C ALA A 4 16.50 22.70 1.44
N LEU A 5 17.52 22.25 0.69
CA LEU A 5 17.32 21.50 -0.56
C LEU A 5 16.83 20.08 -0.29
N LEU A 6 17.31 19.45 0.78
CA LEU A 6 16.90 18.09 1.16
C LEU A 6 15.43 18.04 1.64
N LEU A 7 14.96 19.08 2.32
CA LEU A 7 13.58 19.21 2.78
C LEU A 7 12.60 19.49 1.62
N ALA A 8 12.99 20.37 0.69
CA ALA A 8 12.21 20.63 -0.53
C ALA A 8 12.11 19.36 -1.40
N VAL A 9 13.21 18.62 -1.55
CA VAL A 9 13.23 17.32 -2.25
C VAL A 9 12.41 16.27 -1.51
N ALA A 10 12.44 16.21 -0.18
CA ALA A 10 11.65 15.25 0.60
C ALA A 10 10.13 15.49 0.48
N VAL A 11 9.69 16.75 0.46
CA VAL A 11 8.29 17.12 0.24
C VAL A 11 7.85 16.84 -1.20
N LEU A 12 8.72 17.11 -2.19
CA LEU A 12 8.47 16.77 -3.59
C LEU A 12 8.42 15.25 -3.84
N VAL A 13 9.26 14.47 -3.17
CA VAL A 13 9.31 13.00 -3.31
C VAL A 13 8.16 12.33 -2.54
N ALA A 14 7.79 12.82 -1.36
CA ALA A 14 6.64 12.30 -0.61
C ALA A 14 5.27 12.65 -1.25
N THR A 15 5.22 13.71 -2.05
CA THR A 15 4.03 14.13 -2.81
C THR A 15 4.04 13.70 -4.28
N GLN A 16 5.02 12.90 -4.69
CA GLN A 16 4.92 12.10 -5.90
C GLN A 16 4.05 10.90 -5.55
N PRO A 17 2.74 10.89 -5.87
CA PRO A 17 2.06 9.61 -5.96
C PRO A 17 2.90 8.78 -6.94
N ASP A 18 3.16 7.52 -6.57
CA ASP A 18 3.79 6.48 -7.38
C ASP A 18 2.97 6.18 -8.66
N GLY A 19 2.60 7.22 -9.41
CA GLY A 19 1.83 7.19 -10.64
C GLY A 19 2.72 7.10 -11.87
N ALA A 20 4.00 7.46 -11.78
CA ALA A 20 4.90 7.44 -12.93
C ALA A 20 5.16 6.02 -13.47
N ARG A 21 5.19 4.99 -12.62
CA ARG A 21 5.34 3.59 -13.06
C ARG A 21 4.04 2.88 -13.43
N ARG A 22 2.88 3.44 -13.08
CA ARG A 22 1.55 2.95 -13.53
C ARG A 22 1.05 3.64 -14.80
N LEU A 23 1.74 4.68 -15.26
CA LEU A 23 1.34 5.49 -16.42
C LEU A 23 1.79 4.91 -17.77
N GLU A 24 2.71 3.96 -17.79
CA GLU A 24 3.13 3.32 -19.04
C GLU A 24 2.07 2.36 -19.59
N TYR A 25 1.33 1.64 -18.72
CA TYR A 25 0.26 0.74 -19.18
C TYR A 25 -1.09 1.44 -19.43
N ARG A 26 -1.30 2.63 -18.85
CA ARG A 26 -2.57 3.38 -18.97
C ARG A 26 -2.65 4.24 -20.23
N LYS A 27 -1.56 4.39 -21.00
CA LYS A 27 -1.56 5.21 -22.22
C LYS A 27 -2.40 4.64 -23.36
N HIS A 28 -2.77 3.36 -23.31
CA HIS A 28 -3.58 2.75 -24.37
C HIS A 28 -5.10 2.82 -24.19
N LEU A 29 -5.63 3.38 -23.09
CA LEU A 29 -7.08 3.28 -22.78
C LEU A 29 -7.76 4.56 -22.24
N ALA A 30 -7.20 5.76 -22.41
CA ALA A 30 -7.85 6.98 -21.90
C ALA A 30 -8.11 8.01 -23.01
N GLY A 31 -9.38 8.13 -23.41
CA GLY A 31 -9.90 9.27 -24.17
C GLY A 31 -9.82 10.60 -23.40
N PRO A 32 -10.12 11.74 -24.05
CA PRO A 32 -9.91 13.07 -23.50
C PRO A 32 -11.05 13.44 -22.54
N GLY A 33 -10.85 13.19 -21.25
CA GLY A 33 -11.81 13.52 -20.20
C GLY A 33 -11.15 14.20 -19.01
N SER A 34 -11.38 15.52 -18.90
CA SER A 34 -11.34 16.39 -17.71
C SER A 34 -10.31 16.08 -16.61
N ARG A 35 -9.26 16.91 -16.53
CA ARG A 35 -8.31 16.96 -15.40
C ARG A 35 -8.08 18.40 -14.93
N GLY A 36 -9.04 18.95 -14.19
CA GLY A 36 -8.85 20.18 -13.42
C GLY A 36 -9.29 19.94 -11.99
N GLY A 37 -8.38 19.68 -11.06
CA GLY A 37 -8.79 19.36 -9.68
C GLY A 37 -7.72 19.04 -8.62
N PRO A 38 -6.42 18.91 -8.93
CA PRO A 38 -5.40 18.79 -7.87
C PRO A 38 -4.31 19.89 -7.86
N THR A 39 -4.29 20.81 -8.82
CA THR A 39 -3.23 21.84 -8.92
C THR A 39 -3.41 22.99 -7.92
N LEU A 40 -4.64 23.44 -7.69
CA LEU A 40 -4.99 24.51 -6.75
C LEU A 40 -4.73 24.14 -5.29
N LEU A 41 -5.05 22.90 -4.91
CA LEU A 41 -4.77 22.39 -3.57
C LEU A 41 -3.25 22.26 -3.32
N ARG A 42 -2.48 21.93 -4.36
CA ARG A 42 -1.00 21.85 -4.31
C ARG A 42 -0.35 23.23 -4.23
N SER A 43 -0.87 24.23 -4.93
CA SER A 43 -0.35 25.60 -4.86
C SER A 43 -0.63 26.25 -3.51
N VAL A 44 -1.79 25.98 -2.89
CA VAL A 44 -2.10 26.44 -1.53
C VAL A 44 -1.19 25.77 -0.51
N ALA A 45 -0.97 24.45 -0.60
CA ALA A 45 -0.04 23.75 0.29
C ALA A 45 1.42 24.26 0.14
N ALA A 46 1.86 24.57 -1.08
CA ALA A 46 3.17 25.14 -1.35
C ALA A 46 3.30 26.56 -0.78
N ALA A 47 2.28 27.41 -0.94
CA ALA A 47 2.26 28.76 -0.38
C ALA A 47 2.29 28.75 1.15
N VAL A 48 1.53 27.86 1.80
CA VAL A 48 1.54 27.70 3.26
C VAL A 48 2.90 27.19 3.76
N ALA A 49 3.55 26.29 3.02
CA ALA A 49 4.89 25.80 3.36
C ALA A 49 5.95 26.90 3.25
N VAL A 50 5.88 27.75 2.23
CA VAL A 50 6.79 28.89 2.04
C VAL A 50 6.56 29.96 3.12
N VAL A 51 5.31 30.29 3.45
CA VAL A 51 5.00 31.26 4.53
C VAL A 51 5.46 30.74 5.89
N SER A 52 5.26 29.45 6.17
CA SER A 52 5.74 28.83 7.42
C SER A 52 7.27 28.84 7.53
N LEU A 53 7.99 28.72 6.40
CA LEU A 53 9.45 28.70 6.34
C LEU A 53 10.10 30.05 6.71
N VAL A 54 9.37 31.16 6.52
CA VAL A 54 9.86 32.52 6.77
C VAL A 54 9.57 32.97 8.21
N VAL A 55 8.56 32.40 8.87
CA VAL A 55 8.03 32.91 10.15
C VAL A 55 8.37 32.03 11.36
N LEU A 56 8.61 30.72 11.17
CA LEU A 56 8.82 29.78 12.28
C LEU A 56 10.31 29.48 12.57
N PRO A 57 10.70 29.31 13.85
CA PRO A 57 12.05 28.89 14.20
C PRO A 57 12.34 27.47 13.65
N LEU A 58 13.58 27.28 13.19
CA LEU A 58 14.11 26.03 12.60
C LEU A 58 13.66 24.72 13.30
N PRO A 59 13.67 24.61 14.65
CA PRO A 59 13.13 23.44 15.36
C PRO A 59 11.66 23.11 15.05
N VAL A 60 10.78 24.11 14.95
CA VAL A 60 9.36 23.89 14.65
C VAL A 60 9.17 23.36 13.22
N LEU A 61 10.01 23.82 12.28
CA LEU A 61 10.01 23.30 10.91
C LEU A 61 10.44 21.82 10.85
N LEU A 62 11.45 21.43 11.64
CA LEU A 62 11.89 20.03 11.74
C LEU A 62 10.81 19.15 12.37
N ALA A 63 10.14 19.62 13.41
CA ALA A 63 9.01 18.93 14.02
C ALA A 63 7.86 18.74 13.01
N GLY A 64 7.47 19.81 12.31
CA GLY A 64 6.44 19.74 11.26
C GLY A 64 6.81 18.77 10.14
N ALA A 65 8.05 18.80 9.68
CA ALA A 65 8.55 17.87 8.67
C ALA A 65 8.48 16.41 9.13
N ALA A 66 8.88 16.11 10.37
CA ALA A 66 8.81 14.76 10.92
C ALA A 66 7.36 14.23 10.94
N VAL A 67 6.39 15.08 11.32
CA VAL A 67 4.95 14.74 11.29
C VAL A 67 4.47 14.50 9.87
N VAL A 68 4.79 15.39 8.92
CA VAL A 68 4.37 15.25 7.53
C VAL A 68 4.95 13.98 6.90
N VAL A 69 6.23 13.69 7.15
CA VAL A 69 6.89 12.48 6.65
C VAL A 69 6.24 11.23 7.27
N THR A 70 6.01 11.18 8.58
CA THR A 70 5.37 10.01 9.21
C THR A 70 3.93 9.82 8.76
N ALA A 71 3.13 10.88 8.70
CA ALA A 71 1.76 10.83 8.20
C ALA A 71 1.73 10.39 6.72
N GLY A 72 2.63 10.93 5.89
CA GLY A 72 2.78 10.56 4.49
C GLY A 72 3.14 9.08 4.30
N LEU A 73 4.15 8.58 5.03
CA LEU A 73 4.54 7.17 5.01
C LEU A 73 3.40 6.25 5.46
N ARG A 74 2.69 6.63 6.51
CA ARG A 74 1.57 5.85 7.06
C ARG A 74 0.38 5.84 6.10
N TRP A 75 0.09 6.96 5.45
CA TRP A 75 -0.95 7.03 4.42
C TRP A 75 -0.58 6.22 3.19
N GLN A 76 0.67 6.31 2.72
CA GLN A 76 1.16 5.51 1.59
C GLN A 76 1.10 4.02 1.91
N ARG A 77 1.50 3.60 3.12
CA ARG A 77 1.37 2.21 3.59
C ARG A 77 -0.08 1.76 3.66
N SER A 78 -0.98 2.58 4.20
CA SER A 78 -2.41 2.28 4.27
C SER A 78 -3.03 2.14 2.88
N ARG A 79 -2.69 3.04 1.94
CA ARG A 79 -3.13 2.97 0.55
C ARG A 79 -2.60 1.73 -0.16
N ARG A 80 -1.32 1.38 0.04
CA ARG A 80 -0.71 0.15 -0.50
C ARG A 80 -1.40 -1.09 0.07
N ALA A 81 -1.65 -1.15 1.38
CA ALA A 81 -2.37 -2.25 2.00
C ALA A 81 -3.81 -2.38 1.47
N ALA A 82 -4.51 -1.26 1.28
CA ALA A 82 -5.85 -1.26 0.69
C ALA A 82 -5.83 -1.74 -0.77
N ALA A 83 -4.83 -1.34 -1.56
CA ALA A 83 -4.65 -1.82 -2.93
C ALA A 83 -4.36 -3.33 -2.98
N CYS A 84 -3.44 -3.83 -2.13
CA CYS A 84 -3.14 -5.26 -2.02
C CYS A 84 -4.39 -6.06 -1.60
N ALA A 85 -5.18 -5.56 -0.65
CA ALA A 85 -6.40 -6.24 -0.19
C ALA A 85 -7.46 -6.33 -1.31
N ARG A 86 -7.65 -5.26 -2.09
CA ARG A 86 -8.55 -5.27 -3.25
C ARG A 86 -8.07 -6.26 -4.31
N GLU A 87 -6.78 -6.21 -4.67
CA GLU A 87 -6.21 -7.12 -5.66
C GLU A 87 -6.30 -8.59 -5.19
N ALA A 88 -6.20 -8.86 -3.89
CA ALA A 88 -6.29 -10.20 -3.32
C ALA A 88 -7.72 -10.75 -3.41
N GLN A 89 -8.72 -9.91 -3.12
CA GLN A 89 -10.13 -10.26 -3.28
C GLN A 89 -10.47 -10.58 -4.73
N THR A 90 -10.02 -9.74 -5.67
CA THR A 90 -10.22 -9.97 -7.11
C THR A 90 -9.51 -11.24 -7.58
N LEU A 91 -8.28 -11.48 -7.15
CA LEU A 91 -7.52 -12.69 -7.47
C LEU A 91 -8.22 -13.95 -6.93
N GLN A 92 -8.75 -13.90 -5.71
CA GLN A 92 -9.49 -15.02 -5.13
C GLN A 92 -10.74 -15.36 -5.96
N GLY A 93 -11.50 -14.33 -6.38
CA GLY A 93 -12.66 -14.53 -7.27
C GLY A 93 -12.26 -15.15 -8.60
N ALA A 94 -11.20 -14.62 -9.23
CA ALA A 94 -10.70 -15.13 -10.50
C ALA A 94 -10.19 -16.58 -10.41
N LEU A 95 -9.51 -16.94 -9.31
CA LEU A 95 -9.06 -18.31 -9.07
C LEU A 95 -10.25 -19.28 -8.90
N GLY A 96 -11.33 -18.84 -8.26
CA GLY A 96 -12.56 -19.64 -8.15
C GLY A 96 -13.15 -19.98 -9.52
N ILE A 97 -13.20 -19.01 -10.44
CA ILE A 97 -13.67 -19.21 -11.82
C ILE A 97 -12.72 -20.14 -12.58
N LEU A 98 -11.41 -19.87 -12.52
CA LEU A 98 -10.41 -20.70 -13.18
C LEU A 98 -10.46 -22.17 -12.71
N VAL A 99 -10.57 -22.42 -11.41
CA VAL A 99 -10.70 -23.76 -10.85
C VAL A 99 -12.02 -24.42 -11.25
N GLY A 100 -13.10 -23.63 -11.40
CA GLY A 100 -14.40 -24.08 -11.91
C GLY A 100 -14.31 -24.56 -13.36
N GLU A 101 -13.73 -23.76 -14.24
CA GLU A 101 -13.51 -24.08 -15.65
C GLU A 101 -12.62 -25.31 -15.82
N LEU A 102 -11.50 -25.37 -15.10
CA LEU A 102 -10.59 -26.53 -15.13
C LEU A 102 -11.27 -27.81 -14.63
N ARG A 103 -12.24 -27.71 -13.70
CA ARG A 103 -13.04 -28.84 -13.23
C ARG A 103 -14.07 -29.30 -14.24
N ALA A 104 -14.64 -28.38 -15.00
CA ALA A 104 -15.54 -28.69 -16.10
C ALA A 104 -14.81 -29.35 -17.28
N GLY A 105 -13.48 -29.44 -17.23
CA GLY A 105 -12.65 -30.02 -18.28
C GLY A 105 -12.23 -29.01 -19.35
N ALA A 106 -12.40 -27.71 -19.10
CA ALA A 106 -11.96 -26.67 -20.03
C ALA A 106 -10.44 -26.71 -20.22
N HIS A 107 -9.99 -26.35 -21.43
CA HIS A 107 -8.58 -26.22 -21.73
C HIS A 107 -7.96 -25.11 -20.84
N PRO A 108 -6.73 -25.27 -20.31
CA PRO A 108 -6.21 -24.33 -19.32
C PRO A 108 -6.09 -22.89 -19.81
N VAL A 109 -5.80 -22.69 -21.10
CA VAL A 109 -5.83 -21.38 -21.75
C VAL A 109 -7.22 -20.74 -21.67
N ALA A 110 -8.27 -21.52 -21.98
CA ALA A 110 -9.65 -21.05 -21.94
C ALA A 110 -10.08 -20.74 -20.50
N ALA A 111 -9.61 -21.50 -19.51
CA ALA A 111 -9.86 -21.22 -18.10
C ALA A 111 -9.21 -19.91 -17.63
N PHE A 112 -7.98 -19.60 -18.08
CA PHE A 112 -7.34 -18.30 -17.82
C PHE A 112 -8.05 -17.16 -18.52
N ASP A 113 -8.47 -17.33 -19.78
CA ASP A 113 -9.24 -16.32 -20.50
C ASP A 113 -10.59 -16.05 -19.83
N ALA A 114 -11.35 -17.09 -19.46
CA ALA A 114 -12.63 -16.95 -18.77
C ALA A 114 -12.48 -16.20 -17.44
N ALA A 115 -11.48 -16.58 -16.63
CA ALA A 115 -11.19 -15.90 -15.38
C ALA A 115 -10.74 -14.43 -15.58
N ALA A 116 -10.05 -14.13 -16.70
CA ALA A 116 -9.64 -12.77 -17.03
C ALA A 116 -10.80 -11.87 -17.48
N HIS A 117 -11.82 -12.42 -18.14
CA HIS A 117 -12.98 -11.66 -18.63
C HIS A 117 -14.01 -11.33 -17.53
N GLU A 118 -14.09 -12.17 -16.50
CA GLU A 118 -15.08 -12.02 -15.43
C GLU A 118 -14.61 -11.09 -14.29
N VAL A 119 -13.34 -10.67 -14.32
CA VAL A 119 -12.77 -9.77 -13.30
C VAL A 119 -12.18 -8.52 -13.95
N ASP A 120 -12.05 -7.46 -13.14
CA ASP A 120 -11.52 -6.18 -13.58
C ASP A 120 -10.12 -5.88 -13.01
N GLY A 121 -9.46 -4.90 -13.64
CA GLY A 121 -8.27 -4.27 -13.09
C GLY A 121 -6.99 -5.08 -13.28
N PRO A 122 -6.00 -4.94 -12.38
CA PRO A 122 -4.66 -5.53 -12.57
C PRO A 122 -4.68 -7.06 -12.70
N VAL A 123 -5.61 -7.74 -12.03
CA VAL A 123 -5.73 -9.20 -12.07
C VAL A 123 -6.23 -9.67 -13.44
N ALA A 124 -7.18 -8.96 -14.05
CA ALA A 124 -7.69 -9.27 -15.38
C ALA A 124 -6.57 -9.21 -16.43
N VAL A 125 -5.80 -8.12 -16.40
CA VAL A 125 -4.65 -7.92 -17.30
C VAL A 125 -3.61 -9.01 -17.09
N ALA A 126 -3.28 -9.32 -15.84
CA ALA A 126 -2.33 -10.37 -15.49
C ALA A 126 -2.74 -11.75 -16.01
N LEU A 127 -3.99 -12.17 -15.79
CA LEU A 127 -4.49 -13.46 -16.27
C LEU A 127 -4.57 -13.50 -17.80
N GLY A 128 -4.99 -12.41 -18.44
CA GLY A 128 -4.99 -12.29 -19.89
C GLY A 128 -3.58 -12.36 -20.50
N GLU A 129 -2.58 -11.77 -19.83
CA GLU A 129 -1.18 -11.85 -20.24
C GLU A 129 -0.63 -13.29 -20.15
N VAL A 130 -1.03 -14.03 -19.10
CA VAL A 130 -0.68 -15.44 -18.92
C VAL A 130 -1.38 -16.31 -19.97
N ALA A 131 -2.68 -16.07 -20.23
CA ALA A 131 -3.42 -16.77 -21.28
C ALA A 131 -2.83 -16.53 -22.67
N ALA A 132 -2.45 -15.28 -22.98
CA ALA A 132 -1.80 -14.93 -24.23
C ALA A 132 -0.46 -15.64 -24.42
N ARG A 133 0.37 -15.73 -23.37
CA ARG A 133 1.62 -16.51 -23.40
C ARG A 133 1.35 -18.00 -23.64
N ALA A 134 0.37 -18.55 -22.94
CA ALA A 134 -0.01 -19.95 -23.08
C ALA A 134 -0.50 -20.28 -24.51
N ARG A 135 -1.27 -19.39 -25.16
CA ARG A 135 -1.68 -19.52 -26.58
C ARG A 135 -0.50 -19.57 -27.54
N LEU A 136 0.57 -18.85 -27.24
CA LEU A 136 1.79 -18.81 -28.05
C LEU A 136 2.72 -20.01 -27.77
N GLY A 137 2.31 -20.96 -26.93
CA GLY A 137 3.13 -22.10 -26.53
C GLY A 137 4.27 -21.74 -25.56
N ALA A 138 4.24 -20.53 -24.98
CA ALA A 138 5.23 -20.11 -23.99
C ALA A 138 4.91 -20.69 -22.60
N ASP A 139 5.93 -20.79 -21.75
CA ASP A 139 5.81 -21.31 -20.39
C ASP A 139 4.90 -20.43 -19.51
N VAL A 140 3.79 -21.02 -19.08
CA VAL A 140 2.80 -20.40 -18.19
C VAL A 140 3.41 -20.09 -16.81
N SER A 141 4.31 -20.95 -16.31
CA SER A 141 4.96 -20.73 -15.02
C SER A 141 5.88 -19.51 -15.05
N ALA A 142 6.64 -19.33 -16.13
CA ALA A 142 7.38 -18.09 -16.39
C ALA A 142 6.47 -16.87 -16.53
N GLY A 143 5.31 -16.99 -17.20
CA GLY A 143 4.31 -15.93 -17.30
C GLY A 143 3.78 -15.49 -15.93
N LEU A 144 3.45 -16.45 -15.06
CA LEU A 144 3.00 -16.18 -13.70
C LEU A 144 4.09 -15.51 -12.84
N ARG A 145 5.36 -15.92 -13.00
CA ARG A 145 6.51 -15.25 -12.35
C ARG A 145 6.73 -13.83 -12.87
N ALA A 146 6.54 -13.58 -14.16
CA ALA A 146 6.66 -12.25 -14.75
C ALA A 146 5.62 -11.28 -14.18
N VAL A 147 4.35 -11.71 -14.12
CA VAL A 147 3.25 -10.97 -13.49
C VAL A 147 3.53 -10.68 -12.01
N ALA A 148 4.18 -11.61 -11.29
CA ALA A 148 4.51 -11.42 -9.89
C ALA A 148 5.37 -10.16 -9.65
N THR A 149 6.20 -9.75 -10.61
CA THR A 149 7.07 -8.57 -10.48
C THR A 149 6.33 -7.23 -10.57
N SER A 150 5.18 -7.20 -11.24
CA SER A 150 4.38 -5.99 -11.48
C SER A 150 3.12 -5.90 -10.59
N SER A 151 2.70 -7.03 -10.01
CA SER A 151 1.55 -7.12 -9.10
C SER A 151 1.84 -6.57 -7.70
N ALA A 152 0.79 -6.10 -7.00
CA ALA A 152 0.90 -5.77 -5.58
C ALA A 152 0.97 -7.01 -4.67
N LEU A 153 0.84 -8.22 -5.23
CA LEU A 153 0.78 -9.51 -4.54
C LEU A 153 1.81 -10.53 -5.08
N PRO A 154 3.11 -10.19 -5.14
CA PRO A 154 4.14 -11.05 -5.74
C PRO A 154 4.12 -12.48 -5.19
N ALA A 155 3.98 -12.62 -3.86
CA ALA A 155 4.02 -13.91 -3.19
C ALA A 155 2.87 -14.86 -3.57
N HIS A 156 1.72 -14.35 -4.02
CA HIS A 156 0.58 -15.18 -4.43
C HIS A 156 0.78 -15.70 -5.85
N TRP A 157 1.16 -14.82 -6.78
CA TRP A 157 1.49 -15.19 -8.16
C TRP A 157 2.67 -16.16 -8.25
N GLN A 158 3.70 -15.94 -7.44
CA GLN A 158 4.86 -16.82 -7.41
C GLN A 158 4.51 -18.23 -6.91
N ARG A 159 3.60 -18.35 -5.94
CA ARG A 159 3.10 -19.65 -5.50
C ARG A 159 2.22 -20.31 -6.55
N LEU A 160 1.40 -19.54 -7.25
CA LEU A 160 0.64 -20.06 -8.38
C LEU A 160 1.56 -20.65 -9.45
N ALA A 161 2.66 -19.97 -9.75
CA ALA A 161 3.69 -20.47 -10.65
C ALA A 161 4.34 -21.78 -10.15
N VAL A 162 4.60 -21.90 -8.84
CA VAL A 162 5.15 -23.12 -8.23
C VAL A 162 4.15 -24.28 -8.33
N TYR A 163 2.87 -24.07 -7.99
CA TYR A 163 1.85 -25.10 -8.11
C TYR A 163 1.65 -25.53 -9.56
N TRP A 164 1.70 -24.59 -10.50
CA TRP A 164 1.63 -24.86 -11.92
C TRP A 164 2.82 -25.69 -12.40
N GLN A 165 4.03 -25.27 -12.05
CA GLN A 165 5.26 -25.96 -12.43
C GLN A 165 5.29 -27.38 -11.83
N LEU A 166 4.86 -27.54 -10.57
CA LEU A 166 4.74 -28.86 -9.95
C LEU A 166 3.77 -29.78 -10.71
N ALA A 167 2.69 -29.22 -11.25
CA ALA A 167 1.74 -29.96 -12.09
C ALA A 167 2.41 -30.48 -13.37
N LEU A 168 3.19 -29.63 -14.04
CA LEU A 168 3.90 -29.97 -15.26
C LEU A 168 5.02 -30.99 -15.01
N ASP A 169 5.87 -30.75 -14.02
CA ASP A 169 7.05 -31.57 -13.73
C ASP A 169 6.67 -33.01 -13.31
N HIS A 170 5.52 -33.18 -12.65
CA HIS A 170 5.07 -34.48 -12.12
C HIS A 170 3.85 -35.05 -12.86
N GLY A 171 3.40 -34.42 -13.95
CA GLY A 171 2.22 -34.87 -14.71
C GLY A 171 0.93 -34.90 -13.90
N LEU A 172 0.81 -34.06 -12.87
CA LEU A 172 -0.36 -34.03 -11.99
C LEU A 172 -1.51 -33.25 -12.65
N ALA A 173 -2.74 -33.66 -12.34
CA ALA A 173 -3.92 -32.92 -12.78
C ALA A 173 -3.86 -31.47 -12.27
N ILE A 174 -3.99 -30.52 -13.19
CA ILE A 174 -3.80 -29.09 -12.87
C ILE A 174 -4.96 -28.53 -12.05
N ALA A 175 -6.18 -29.03 -12.26
CA ALA A 175 -7.38 -28.60 -11.55
C ALA A 175 -7.27 -28.77 -10.00
N PRO A 176 -6.90 -29.95 -9.45
CA PRO A 176 -6.72 -30.10 -8.01
C PRO A 176 -5.55 -29.28 -7.44
N LEU A 177 -4.45 -29.11 -8.17
CA LEU A 177 -3.32 -28.28 -7.73
C LEU A 177 -3.68 -26.78 -7.71
N MET A 178 -4.38 -26.29 -8.72
CA MET A 178 -4.88 -24.91 -8.73
C MET A 178 -5.91 -24.68 -7.63
N ARG A 179 -6.75 -25.68 -7.29
CA ARG A 179 -7.62 -25.60 -6.11
C ARG A 179 -6.82 -25.60 -4.80
N ALA A 180 -5.71 -26.32 -4.74
CA ALA A 180 -4.83 -26.27 -3.57
C ALA A 180 -4.19 -24.89 -3.43
N ALA A 181 -3.75 -24.29 -4.55
CA ALA A 181 -3.23 -22.93 -4.60
C ALA A 181 -4.28 -21.90 -4.14
N GLU A 182 -5.51 -21.97 -4.67
CA GLU A 182 -6.64 -21.14 -4.25
C GLU A 182 -6.88 -21.26 -2.74
N ARG A 183 -6.94 -22.49 -2.21
CA ARG A 183 -7.12 -22.72 -0.77
C ARG A 183 -5.97 -22.17 0.08
N ASP A 184 -4.72 -22.26 -0.38
CA ASP A 184 -3.56 -21.65 0.31
C ASP A 184 -3.67 -20.12 0.33
N VAL A 185 -4.06 -19.49 -0.78
CA VAL A 185 -4.31 -18.04 -0.83
C VAL A 185 -5.40 -17.64 0.17
N VAL A 186 -6.55 -18.33 0.14
CA VAL A 186 -7.69 -18.06 1.03
C VAL A 186 -7.31 -18.27 2.50
N ALA A 187 -6.60 -19.34 2.81
CA ALA A 187 -6.18 -19.66 4.18
C ALA A 187 -5.28 -18.55 4.76
N ARG A 188 -4.39 -17.98 3.95
CA ARG A 188 -3.49 -16.91 4.39
C ARG A 188 -4.15 -15.57 4.54
N GLU A 189 -5.11 -15.22 3.68
CA GLU A 189 -5.87 -13.98 3.89
C GLU A 189 -6.75 -14.11 5.15
N ARG A 190 -7.36 -15.28 5.37
CA ARG A 190 -8.10 -15.57 6.61
C ARG A 190 -7.19 -15.51 7.84
N PHE A 191 -6.00 -16.08 7.78
CA PHE A 191 -5.01 -16.01 8.86
C PHE A 191 -4.64 -14.55 9.15
N SER A 192 -4.29 -13.80 8.12
CA SER A 192 -3.95 -12.37 8.22
C SER A 192 -5.10 -11.55 8.81
N SER A 193 -6.34 -11.82 8.38
CA SER A 193 -7.54 -11.18 8.91
C SER A 193 -7.76 -11.51 10.39
N ARG A 194 -7.58 -12.77 10.80
CA ARG A 194 -7.66 -13.19 12.21
C ARG A 194 -6.62 -12.51 13.08
N ILE A 195 -5.36 -12.43 12.62
CA ILE A 195 -4.30 -11.71 13.33
C ILE A 195 -4.62 -10.21 13.45
N ARG A 196 -5.12 -9.59 12.37
CA ARG A 196 -5.56 -8.18 12.40
C ARG A 196 -6.69 -7.97 13.41
N ALA A 197 -7.67 -8.87 13.44
CA ALA A 197 -8.79 -8.80 14.39
C ALA A 197 -8.33 -9.02 15.83
N GLY A 198 -7.44 -9.99 16.08
CA GLY A 198 -6.86 -10.24 17.40
C GLY A 198 -6.05 -9.05 17.94
N MET A 199 -5.38 -8.30 17.05
CA MET A 199 -4.65 -7.08 17.43
C MET A 199 -5.50 -5.82 17.51
N ALA A 200 -6.82 -5.89 17.29
CA ALA A 200 -7.69 -4.71 17.33
C ALA A 200 -7.61 -4.00 18.68
N GLY A 201 -7.66 -4.74 19.80
CA GLY A 201 -7.56 -4.18 21.14
C GLY A 201 -6.20 -3.52 21.44
N ALA A 202 -5.09 -4.18 21.06
CA ALA A 202 -3.76 -3.60 21.21
C ALA A 202 -3.57 -2.33 20.35
N ARG A 203 -4.22 -2.29 19.18
CA ARG A 203 -4.15 -1.14 18.27
C ARG A 203 -5.00 0.03 18.75
N THR A 204 -6.16 -0.22 19.35
CA THR A 204 -7.01 0.84 19.90
C THR A 204 -6.35 1.50 21.11
N THR A 205 -5.75 0.74 22.04
CA THR A 205 -5.03 1.31 23.18
C THR A 205 -3.79 2.09 22.74
N ALA A 206 -3.01 1.56 21.79
CA ALA A 206 -1.90 2.30 21.20
C ALA A 206 -2.36 3.61 20.54
N ALA A 207 -3.51 3.60 19.84
CA ALA A 207 -4.09 4.81 19.25
C ALA A 207 -4.51 5.82 20.34
N VAL A 208 -5.15 5.38 21.42
CA VAL A 208 -5.54 6.24 22.55
C VAL A 208 -4.32 6.86 23.22
N LEU A 209 -3.30 6.05 23.55
CA LEU A 209 -2.06 6.53 24.17
C LEU A 209 -1.31 7.51 23.25
N SER A 210 -1.32 7.27 21.94
CA SER A 210 -0.73 8.20 20.97
C SER A 210 -1.49 9.53 20.85
N GLY A 211 -2.77 9.57 21.22
CA GLY A 211 -3.59 10.79 21.25
C GLY A 211 -3.47 11.59 22.55
N LEU A 212 -2.95 10.99 23.62
CA LEU A 212 -2.82 11.63 24.93
C LEU A 212 -2.02 12.95 24.91
N PRO A 213 -0.89 13.07 24.18
CA PRO A 213 -0.15 14.33 24.10
C PRO A 213 -0.97 15.47 23.50
N ALA A 214 -1.81 15.17 22.49
CA ALA A 214 -2.68 16.16 21.88
C ALA A 214 -3.77 16.63 22.85
N LEU A 215 -4.37 15.69 23.61
CA LEU A 215 -5.32 16.02 24.67
C LEU A 215 -4.67 16.89 25.76
N GLY A 216 -3.44 16.59 26.15
CA GLY A 216 -2.68 17.41 27.11
C GLY A 216 -2.46 18.84 26.65
N ILE A 217 -2.13 19.05 25.37
CA ILE A 217 -1.97 20.39 24.79
C ILE A 217 -3.30 21.15 24.79
N VAL A 218 -4.41 20.50 24.41
CA VAL A 218 -5.75 21.10 24.39
C VAL A 218 -6.17 21.52 25.80
N LEU A 219 -6.00 20.64 26.80
CA LEU A 219 -6.31 20.95 28.20
C LEU A 219 -5.44 22.08 28.75
N GLY A 220 -4.13 22.07 28.47
CA GLY A 220 -3.23 23.16 28.88
C GLY A 220 -3.60 24.50 28.25
N GLN A 221 -4.13 24.49 27.02
CA GLN A 221 -4.63 25.71 26.37
C GLN A 221 -5.93 26.20 27.02
N LEU A 222 -6.86 25.31 27.38
CA LEU A 222 -8.12 25.64 28.05
C LEU A 222 -7.91 26.22 29.46
N ILE A 223 -6.89 25.75 30.18
CA ILE A 223 -6.51 26.26 31.51
C ILE A 223 -5.79 27.61 31.41
N GLY A 224 -5.46 28.09 30.20
CA GLY A 224 -4.80 29.38 29.99
C GLY A 224 -3.28 29.36 30.16
N ALA A 225 -2.65 28.18 30.22
CA ALA A 225 -1.19 28.07 30.32
C ALA A 225 -0.46 28.45 29.01
N HIS A 226 -1.20 28.76 27.95
CA HIS A 226 -0.71 29.11 26.61
C HIS A 226 0.46 28.24 26.11
N PRO A 227 0.41 26.89 26.22
CA PRO A 227 1.50 26.00 25.85
C PRO A 227 1.98 26.20 24.42
N LEU A 228 1.08 26.53 23.48
CA LEU A 228 1.43 26.79 22.08
C LEU A 228 2.39 27.97 21.92
N ARG A 229 2.25 29.03 22.73
CA ARG A 229 3.12 30.21 22.66
C ARG A 229 4.52 29.90 23.17
N PHE A 230 4.63 29.05 24.20
CA PHE A 230 5.90 28.56 24.71
C PHE A 230 6.58 27.57 23.74
N LEU A 231 5.84 26.59 23.22
CA LEU A 231 6.35 25.55 22.30
C LEU A 231 6.81 26.12 20.95
N LEU A 232 6.21 27.21 20.48
CA LEU A 232 6.60 27.90 19.24
C LEU A 232 7.69 28.96 19.44
N GLY A 233 7.99 29.32 20.69
CA GLY A 233 9.06 30.24 21.07
C GLY A 233 10.25 29.48 21.69
N ASP A 234 10.51 29.74 22.97
CA ASP A 234 11.69 29.21 23.69
C ASP A 234 11.66 27.69 23.91
N GLY A 235 10.47 27.08 23.87
CA GLY A 235 10.25 25.64 24.03
C GLY A 235 10.40 24.82 22.74
N ALA A 236 10.77 25.44 21.62
CA ALA A 236 10.90 24.76 20.33
C ALA A 236 11.86 23.53 20.30
N PRO A 237 13.00 23.49 21.02
CA PRO A 237 13.80 22.27 21.08
C PRO A 237 13.07 21.11 21.77
N VAL A 238 12.30 21.37 22.83
CA VAL A 238 11.49 20.35 23.53
C VAL A 238 10.36 19.83 22.63
N LEU A 239 9.70 20.72 21.88
CA LEU A 239 8.72 20.32 20.86
C LEU A 239 9.34 19.34 19.86
N THR A 240 10.53 19.68 19.36
CA THR A 240 11.24 18.87 18.36
C THR A 240 11.54 17.47 18.88
N VAL A 241 12.10 17.38 20.10
CA VAL A 241 12.42 16.09 20.73
C VAL A 241 11.15 15.27 20.96
N GLY A 242 10.08 15.87 21.48
CA GLY A 242 8.80 15.19 21.71
C GLY A 242 8.19 14.66 20.42
N VAL A 243 8.18 15.47 19.36
CA VAL A 243 7.65 15.07 18.05
C VAL A 243 8.48 13.95 17.42
N VAL A 244 9.82 14.04 17.48
CA VAL A 244 10.69 12.98 16.98
C VAL A 244 10.44 11.68 17.73
N LEU A 245 10.33 11.73 19.06
CA LEU A 245 10.08 10.54 19.88
C LEU A 245 8.71 9.93 19.56
N CYS A 246 7.66 10.74 19.40
CA CYS A 246 6.34 10.28 18.95
C CYS A 246 6.41 9.65 17.54
N CYS A 247 7.09 10.28 16.60
CA CYS A 247 7.26 9.77 15.24
C CYS A 247 7.98 8.42 15.24
N VAL A 248 9.06 8.29 16.01
CA VAL A 248 9.81 7.04 16.19
C VAL A 248 8.93 5.97 16.83
N GLY A 249 8.20 6.29 17.89
CA GLY A 249 7.28 5.37 18.57
C GLY A 249 6.16 4.85 17.66
N LEU A 250 5.59 5.71 16.82
CA LEU A 250 4.59 5.32 15.82
C LEU A 250 5.19 4.42 14.73
N LEU A 251 6.36 4.77 14.20
CA LEU A 251 7.06 3.96 13.19
C LEU A 251 7.47 2.60 13.73
N TRP A 252 7.89 2.54 14.99
CA TRP A 252 8.27 1.30 15.67
C TRP A 252 7.04 0.42 15.93
N SER A 253 5.93 1.00 16.40
CA SER A 253 4.66 0.28 16.58
C SER A 253 4.15 -0.29 15.27
N ASP A 254 4.13 0.52 14.19
CA ASP A 254 3.75 0.06 12.85
C ASP A 254 4.68 -1.07 12.35
N ARG A 255 5.98 -1.02 12.69
CA ARG A 255 6.95 -2.06 12.34
C ARG A 255 6.72 -3.37 13.11
N ILE A 256 6.38 -3.30 14.39
CA ILE A 256 6.04 -4.48 15.20
C ILE A 256 4.77 -5.14 14.65
N ILE A 257 3.73 -4.35 14.39
CA ILE A 257 2.47 -4.83 13.81
C ILE A 257 2.71 -5.49 12.45
N ALA A 258 3.56 -4.89 11.60
CA ALA A 258 3.90 -5.46 10.30
C ALA A 258 4.71 -6.75 10.39
N ARG A 259 5.55 -6.92 11.43
CA ARG A 259 6.28 -8.18 11.68
C ARG A 259 5.38 -9.29 12.19
N ALA A 260 4.40 -8.98 13.04
CA ALA A 260 3.43 -9.95 13.54
C ALA A 260 2.52 -10.53 12.44
N GLN A 261 2.46 -9.88 11.28
CA GLN A 261 1.65 -10.31 10.13
C GLN A 261 2.42 -11.14 9.10
N ARG A 262 3.74 -11.26 9.18
CA ARG A 262 4.57 -12.08 8.29
C ARG A 262 4.81 -13.45 8.88
#